data_AF-A0A9D2FRS4-F1
#
_entry.id   AF-A0A9D2FRS4-F1
#
_cell.length_a   1.000
_cell.length_b   1.000
_cell.length_c   1.000
_cell.angle_alpha   90.00
_cell.angle_beta   90.00
_cell.angle_gamma   90.00
#
_symmetry.space_group_name_H-M   'P 1'
#
loop_
_entity.id
_entity.type
_entity.pdbx_description
1 polymer ?
#
loop_
_entity_poly.entity_id
_entity_poly.type
_entity_poly.pdbx_seq_one_letter_code
_entity_poly.pdbx_strand_id
1 'polypeptide(L)'
;RELEEAAKIDGCNELQCFLKITIPIAKPMFLTIAILVFVNVWNEFLWSNTFITTEELKLVATRFVKFTGEYGSNMARIYTASVVTVSPVIILYLLFSRKFIEGMTSGSVKG
;
A
#
# COMPACT_ATOMS: atom_id res chain seq x y z
N ARG A 1 9.16 -21.25 13.36
CA ARG A 1 10.14 -22.31 13.63
C ARG A 1 9.47 -23.61 14.06
N GLU A 2 8.76 -23.67 15.20
CA GLU A 2 8.05 -24.90 15.63
C GLU A 2 7.07 -25.45 14.58
N LEU A 3 6.31 -24.59 13.91
CA LEU A 3 5.39 -24.98 12.83
C LEU A 3 6.09 -25.54 11.58
N GLU A 4 7.31 -25.10 11.28
CA GLU A 4 8.08 -25.57 10.12
C GLU A 4 8.80 -26.88 10.45
N GLU A 5 9.29 -27.02 11.68
CA GLU A 5 9.89 -28.26 12.20
C GLU A 5 8.84 -29.39 12.25
N ALA A 6 7.63 -29.09 12.72
CA ALA A 6 6.50 -30.03 12.69
C ALA A 6 6.13 -30.44 11.25
N ALA A 7 6.02 -29.48 10.32
CA ALA A 7 5.74 -29.78 8.93
C ALA A 7 6.83 -30.65 8.28
N LYS A 8 8.11 -30.44 8.61
CA LYS A 8 9.22 -31.30 8.14
C LYS A 8 9.12 -32.72 8.69
N ILE A 9 8.71 -32.90 9.95
CA ILE A 9 8.43 -34.22 10.54
C ILE A 9 7.30 -34.93 9.78
N ASP A 10 6.27 -34.19 9.35
CA ASP A 10 5.15 -34.70 8.53
C ASP A 10 5.52 -34.97 7.04
N GLY A 11 6.80 -34.89 6.67
CA GLY A 11 7.29 -35.20 5.32
C GLY A 11 7.19 -34.03 4.32
N CYS A 12 6.93 -32.81 4.80
CA CYS A 12 6.91 -31.62 3.95
C CYS A 12 8.33 -31.26 3.48
N ASN A 13 8.55 -31.19 2.16
CA ASN A 13 9.83 -30.72 1.62
C ASN A 13 9.99 -29.19 1.79
N GLU A 14 11.19 -28.65 1.57
CA GLU A 14 11.46 -27.23 1.86
C GLU A 14 10.55 -26.26 1.08
N LEU A 15 10.30 -26.53 -0.20
CA LEU A 15 9.44 -25.69 -1.03
C LEU A 15 7.98 -25.75 -0.56
N GLN A 16 7.49 -26.94 -0.19
CA GLN A 16 6.16 -27.11 0.37
C GLN A 16 6.04 -26.41 1.72
N CYS A 17 7.06 -26.47 2.57
CA CYS A 17 7.06 -25.81 3.88
C CYS A 17 6.99 -24.29 3.72
N PHE A 18 7.80 -23.73 2.80
CA PHE A 18 7.75 -22.30 2.46
C PHE A 18 6.37 -21.86 1.95
N LEU A 19 5.81 -22.57 0.96
CA LEU A 19 4.56 -22.17 0.32
C LEU A 19 3.32 -22.43 1.19
N LYS A 20 3.31 -23.49 2.00
CA LYS A 20 2.13 -23.91 2.79
C LYS A 20 2.15 -23.42 4.23
N ILE A 21 3.32 -23.15 4.82
CA ILE A 21 3.46 -22.71 6.21
C ILE A 21 3.89 -21.25 6.25
N THR A 22 5.06 -20.94 5.72
CA THR A 22 5.67 -19.60 5.85
C THR A 22 4.83 -18.52 5.15
N ILE A 23 4.45 -18.73 3.88
CA ILE A 23 3.68 -17.74 3.10
C ILE A 23 2.30 -17.42 3.72
N PRO A 24 1.45 -18.39 4.09
CA PRO A 24 0.15 -18.09 4.71
C PRO A 24 0.26 -17.36 6.05
N ILE A 25 1.27 -17.69 6.86
CA ILE A 25 1.52 -16.99 8.13
C ILE A 25 1.99 -15.55 7.89
N ALA A 26 2.79 -15.32 6.83
CA ALA A 26 3.25 -13.98 6.45
C ALA A 26 2.19 -13.16 5.69
N LYS A 27 1.11 -13.76 5.19
CA LYS A 27 0.03 -13.10 4.44
C LYS A 27 -0.50 -11.80 5.09
N PRO A 28 -0.81 -11.73 6.40
CA PRO A 28 -1.22 -10.48 7.05
C PRO A 28 -0.14 -9.39 7.00
N MET A 29 1.15 -9.76 7.09
CA MET A 29 2.27 -8.80 6.97
C MET A 29 2.35 -8.21 5.57
N PHE A 30 2.20 -9.04 4.53
CA PHE A 30 2.19 -8.57 3.14
C PHE A 30 1.07 -7.56 2.87
N LEU A 31 -0.09 -7.72 3.51
CA LEU A 31 -1.19 -6.77 3.37
C LEU A 31 -0.82 -5.39 3.92
N THR A 32 -0.21 -5.33 5.10
CA THR A 32 0.25 -4.07 5.71
C THR A 32 1.31 -3.40 4.83
N ILE A 33 2.30 -4.17 4.35
CA ILE A 33 3.34 -3.66 3.45
C ILE A 33 2.72 -3.13 2.16
N ALA A 34 1.79 -3.85 1.54
CA ALA A 34 1.13 -3.43 0.31
C ALA A 34 0.40 -2.09 0.47
N ILE A 35 -0.27 -1.86 1.60
CA ILE A 35 -0.94 -0.59 1.90
C ILE A 35 0.08 0.55 2.06
N LEU A 36 1.15 0.32 2.82
CA LEU A 36 2.21 1.31 3.00
C LEU A 36 2.86 1.67 1.66
N VAL A 37 3.16 0.68 0.83
CA VAL A 37 3.70 0.88 -0.52
C VAL A 37 2.70 1.64 -1.38
N PHE A 38 1.41 1.28 -1.35
CA PHE A 38 0.38 2.01 -2.08
C PHE A 38 0.36 3.50 -1.71
N VAL A 39 0.34 3.82 -0.40
CA VAL A 39 0.30 5.22 0.05
C VAL A 39 1.55 5.99 -0.38
N ASN A 40 2.72 5.35 -0.34
CA ASN A 40 3.96 5.98 -0.81
C ASN A 40 3.90 6.24 -2.32
N VAL A 41 3.55 5.23 -3.12
CA VAL A 41 3.48 5.37 -4.58
C VAL A 41 2.40 6.37 -4.98
N TRP A 42 1.23 6.35 -4.34
CA TRP A 42 0.13 7.28 -4.64
C TRP A 42 0.51 8.75 -4.39
N ASN A 43 1.30 9.01 -3.34
CA ASN A 43 1.80 10.35 -3.01
C ASN A 43 3.14 10.68 -3.69
N GLU A 44 3.70 9.78 -4.50
CA GLU A 44 5.00 9.97 -5.11
C GLU A 44 4.96 11.11 -6.13
N PHE A 45 5.72 12.17 -5.83
CA PHE A 45 5.78 13.37 -6.65
C PHE A 45 7.13 13.54 -7.36
N LEU A 46 8.23 13.32 -6.65
CA LEU A 46 9.57 13.64 -7.14
C LEU A 46 9.97 12.73 -8.30
N TRP A 47 9.79 11.43 -8.14
CA TRP A 47 10.12 10.45 -9.18
C TRP A 47 9.22 10.63 -10.41
N SER A 48 7.92 10.81 -10.17
CA SER A 48 6.94 11.09 -11.21
C SER A 48 7.30 12.35 -12.01
N ASN A 49 7.61 13.45 -11.34
CA ASN A 49 7.90 14.71 -12.01
C ASN A 49 9.24 14.70 -12.75
N THR A 50 10.23 13.95 -12.24
CA THR A 50 11.59 13.94 -12.77
C THR A 50 11.76 12.98 -13.93
N PHE A 51 11.19 11.77 -13.83
CA PHE A 51 11.47 10.68 -14.78
C PHE A 51 10.31 10.41 -15.75
N ILE A 52 9.07 10.75 -15.40
CA ILE A 52 7.92 10.51 -16.27
C ILE A 52 7.66 11.75 -17.13
N THR A 53 7.96 11.64 -18.41
CA THR A 53 7.75 12.71 -19.40
C THR A 53 6.35 12.67 -20.02
N THR A 54 5.77 11.48 -20.18
CA THR A 54 4.42 11.29 -20.72
C THR A 54 3.36 11.68 -19.70
N GLU A 55 2.56 12.70 -20.01
CA GLU A 55 1.56 13.27 -19.09
C GLU A 55 0.53 12.24 -18.59
N GLU A 56 0.12 11.31 -19.46
CA GLU A 56 -0.87 10.27 -19.15
C GLU A 56 -0.37 9.28 -18.10
N LEU A 57 0.95 9.12 -17.97
CA LEU A 57 1.60 8.21 -17.02
C LEU A 57 1.99 8.91 -15.72
N LYS A 58 1.85 10.24 -15.63
CA LYS A 58 2.21 10.98 -14.42
C LYS A 58 1.30 10.58 -13.26
N LEU A 59 1.92 10.41 -12.10
CA LEU A 59 1.23 10.10 -10.85
C LEU A 59 0.30 11.24 -10.44
N VAL A 60 -0.74 10.88 -9.69
CA VAL A 60 -1.83 11.79 -9.32
C VAL A 60 -1.32 13.05 -8.62
N ALA A 61 -0.30 12.92 -7.75
CA ALA A 61 0.30 14.04 -7.04
C ALA A 61 0.91 15.07 -8.01
N THR A 62 1.65 14.61 -9.02
CA THR A 62 2.24 15.50 -10.04
C THR A 62 1.18 16.12 -10.93
N ARG A 63 0.19 15.34 -11.35
CA ARG A 63 -0.93 15.86 -12.17
C ARG A 63 -1.76 16.89 -11.39
N PHE A 64 -1.94 16.69 -10.10
CA PHE A 64 -2.66 17.62 -9.23
C PHE A 64 -1.94 18.97 -9.15
N VAL A 65 -0.61 19.00 -8.99
CA VAL A 65 0.17 20.26 -9.01
C VAL A 65 0.05 20.98 -10.37
N LYS A 66 0.08 20.24 -11.47
CA LYS A 66 -0.14 20.84 -12.79
C LYS A 66 -1.56 21.41 -12.92
N PHE A 67 -2.55 20.69 -12.43
CA PHE A 67 -3.96 21.08 -12.43
C PHE A 67 -4.20 22.36 -11.62
N THR A 68 -3.56 22.51 -10.46
CA THR A 68 -3.67 23.75 -9.67
C THR A 68 -3.00 24.94 -10.36
N GLY A 69 -1.92 24.72 -11.13
CA GLY A 69 -1.32 25.74 -11.98
C GLY A 69 -2.25 26.17 -13.12
N GLU A 70 -2.90 25.23 -13.80
CA GLU A 70 -3.79 25.49 -14.94
C GLU A 70 -5.14 26.12 -14.52
N TYR A 71 -5.71 25.66 -13.41
CA TYR A 71 -7.02 26.09 -12.91
C TYR A 71 -6.93 26.95 -11.65
N GLY A 72 -5.79 27.61 -11.41
CA GLY A 72 -5.51 28.40 -10.21
C GLY A 72 -6.55 29.45 -9.86
N SER A 73 -7.24 30.01 -10.85
CA SER A 73 -8.32 31.01 -10.66
C SER A 73 -9.68 30.38 -10.32
N ASN A 74 -9.85 29.07 -10.52
CA ASN A 74 -11.09 28.35 -10.28
C ASN A 74 -10.96 27.42 -9.06
N MET A 75 -11.20 27.99 -7.88
CA MET A 75 -11.12 27.27 -6.60
C MET A 75 -12.09 26.09 -6.53
N ALA A 76 -13.27 26.19 -7.14
CA ALA A 76 -14.23 25.09 -7.16
C ALA A 76 -13.66 23.84 -7.85
N ARG A 77 -12.96 24.01 -8.98
CA ARG A 77 -12.26 22.90 -9.66
C ARG A 77 -11.14 22.32 -8.82
N ILE A 78 -10.34 23.16 -8.17
CA ILE A 78 -9.25 22.71 -7.30
C ILE A 78 -9.80 21.87 -6.13
N TYR A 79 -10.81 22.37 -5.41
CA TYR A 79 -11.39 21.61 -4.29
C TYR A 79 -12.01 20.29 -4.73
N THR A 80 -12.68 20.27 -5.88
CA THR A 80 -13.22 19.03 -6.46
C THR A 80 -12.10 18.03 -6.76
N ALA A 81 -11.01 18.48 -7.40
CA ALA A 81 -9.86 17.64 -7.72
C ALA A 81 -9.15 17.13 -6.45
N SER A 82 -9.06 17.95 -5.39
CA SER A 82 -8.49 17.54 -4.10
C SER A 82 -9.27 16.38 -3.48
N VAL A 83 -10.60 16.48 -3.46
CA VAL A 83 -11.46 15.41 -2.93
C VAL A 83 -11.26 14.12 -3.72
N VAL A 84 -11.26 14.19 -5.05
CA VAL A 84 -11.03 13.02 -5.93
C VAL A 84 -9.66 12.40 -5.68
N THR A 85 -8.62 13.22 -5.50
CA THR A 85 -7.23 12.76 -5.28
C THR A 85 -7.07 12.01 -3.96
N VAL A 86 -7.72 12.48 -2.90
CA VAL A 86 -7.61 11.91 -1.54
C VAL A 86 -8.55 10.70 -1.35
N SER A 87 -9.65 10.62 -2.10
CA SER A 87 -10.68 9.59 -1.94
C SER A 87 -10.14 8.14 -1.92
N PRO A 88 -9.24 7.71 -2.82
CA PRO A 88 -8.75 6.33 -2.82
C PRO A 88 -8.00 5.95 -1.54
N VAL A 89 -7.24 6.89 -0.97
CA VAL A 89 -6.49 6.68 0.27
C VAL A 89 -7.45 6.53 1.45
N ILE A 90 -8.50 7.37 1.50
CA ILE A 90 -9.55 7.26 2.53
C ILE A 90 -10.28 5.92 2.40
N ILE A 91 -10.67 5.52 1.19
CA ILE A 91 -11.38 4.25 0.95
C ILE A 91 -10.51 3.07 1.41
N LEU A 92 -9.22 3.05 1.04
CA LEU A 92 -8.30 2.02 1.50
C LEU A 92 -8.15 2.01 3.03
N TYR A 93 -8.02 3.17 3.64
CA TYR A 93 -7.94 3.26 5.10
C TYR A 93 -9.21 2.70 5.77
N LEU A 94 -10.41 3.06 5.30
CA LEU A 94 -11.65 2.56 5.87
C LEU A 94 -11.76 1.03 5.74
N LEU A 95 -11.38 0.47 4.59
CA LEU A 95 -11.42 -0.97 4.34
C LEU A 95 -10.40 -1.76 5.18
N PHE A 96 -9.22 -1.18 5.44
CA PHE A 96 -8.09 -1.90 6.04
C PHE A 96 -7.69 -1.45 7.44
N SER A 97 -8.29 -0.39 7.99
CA SER A 97 -7.99 0.19 9.30
C SER A 97 -7.91 -0.85 10.43
N ARG A 98 -8.86 -1.78 10.49
CA ARG A 98 -8.87 -2.87 11.49
C ARG A 98 -7.68 -3.82 11.30
N LYS A 99 -7.41 -4.26 10.08
CA LYS A 99 -6.29 -5.16 9.75
C LYS A 99 -4.93 -4.50 9.95
N PHE A 100 -4.86 -3.20 9.73
CA PHE A 100 -3.67 -2.39 9.96
C PHE A 100 -3.32 -2.34 11.46
N ILE A 101 -4.31 -2.09 12.32
CA ILE A 101 -4.14 -2.09 13.79
C ILE A 101 -3.78 -3.50 14.31
N GLU A 102 -4.46 -4.54 13.83
CA GLU A 102 -4.16 -5.93 14.19
C GLU A 102 -2.75 -6.33 13.73
N GLY A 103 -2.34 -5.93 12.52
CA GLY A 103 -1.00 -6.19 11.99
C GLY A 103 0.09 -5.51 12.82
N MET A 104 -0.11 -4.26 13.23
CA MET A 104 0.84 -3.53 14.08
C MET A 104 0.95 -4.10 15.50
N THR A 105 -0.18 -4.52 16.08
CA THR A 105 -0.21 -5.03 17.46
C THR A 105 0.23 -6.49 17.54
N SER A 106 -0.02 -7.32 16.52
CA SER A 106 0.35 -8.74 16.50
C SER A 106 1.87 -9.01 16.65
N GLY A 107 2.71 -8.05 16.24
CA GLY A 107 4.16 -8.11 16.46
C GLY A 107 4.60 -7.72 17.89
N SER A 108 3.73 -7.08 18.68
CA SER A 108 4.04 -6.59 20.03
C SER A 108 3.50 -7.48 21.16
N VAL A 109 2.53 -8.37 20.90
CA VAL A 109 1.89 -9.21 21.94
C VAL A 109 2.46 -10.63 22.08
N LYS A 110 3.49 -11.00 21.31
CA LYS A 110 4.28 -12.22 21.54
C LYS A 110 5.68 -11.86 22.04
N GLY A 111 5.70 -11.18 23.18
CA GLY A 111 6.81 -11.16 24.12
C GLY A 111 6.39 -11.90 25.38
#